data_AF-A0A3Q1CC66-F1
#
_entry.id   AF-A0A3Q1CC66-F1
#
_cell.length_a   1.000
_cell.length_b   1.000
_cell.length_c   1.000
_cell.angle_alpha   90.00
_cell.angle_beta   90.00
_cell.angle_gamma   90.00
#
_symmetry.space_group_name_H-M   'P 1'
#
loop_
_entity.id
_entity.type
_entity.pdbx_description
1 polymer ?
#
loop_
_entity_poly.entity_id
_entity_poly.type
_entity_poly.pdbx_seq_one_letter_code
_entity_poly.pdbx_strand_id
1 'polypeptide(L)'
;MWLDFVLFHSFLISKRLSEEAAAMWKKHLERDDSIIVDLFSGQLRSSLHCSVCSHYSNTFDVFCDLSLPIPKRSSGGEVTLRECLDLFSQEEKLDKENSPMCERCNRRTECTKRLSIQRFPQVIVIHLNRFTTSRWSISKSTVYVSFPLTNLDLGPYGPADCAVLYDLYAICNHAGTVNMGHYTACCLDENGWCFYNDSSVTPLTENQLQTNQAYVLFYQRSNSTTTIRK
;
A
#
# COMPACT_ATOMS: atom_id res chain seq x y z
N MET A 1 -3.71 -38.24 0.14
CA MET A 1 -5.17 -38.17 -0.06
C MET A 1 -5.83 -36.98 0.63
N TRP A 2 -5.76 -36.82 1.96
CA TRP A 2 -6.37 -35.65 2.65
C TRP A 2 -5.62 -34.33 2.40
N LEU A 3 -4.28 -34.35 2.40
CA LEU A 3 -3.45 -33.19 2.02
C LEU A 3 -3.71 -32.76 0.57
N ASP A 4 -3.84 -33.71 -0.35
CA ASP A 4 -4.12 -33.44 -1.77
C ASP A 4 -5.51 -32.81 -1.97
N PHE A 5 -6.51 -33.20 -1.18
CA PHE A 5 -7.86 -32.62 -1.24
C PHE A 5 -7.92 -31.19 -0.69
N VAL A 6 -7.22 -30.91 0.42
CA VAL A 6 -7.13 -29.56 1.00
C VAL A 6 -6.35 -28.62 0.05
N LEU A 7 -5.25 -29.10 -0.53
CA LEU A 7 -4.48 -28.35 -1.52
C LEU A 7 -5.30 -28.10 -2.79
N PHE A 8 -6.07 -29.08 -3.26
CA PHE A 8 -6.96 -28.92 -4.41
C PHE A 8 -8.11 -27.94 -4.13
N HIS A 9 -8.70 -27.97 -2.94
CA HIS A 9 -9.76 -27.04 -2.56
C HIS A 9 -9.21 -25.60 -2.40
N SER A 10 -8.04 -25.45 -1.77
CA SER A 10 -7.32 -24.17 -1.68
C SER A 10 -6.96 -23.63 -3.08
N PHE A 11 -6.52 -24.51 -3.99
CA PHE A 11 -6.24 -24.17 -5.37
C PHE A 11 -7.47 -23.67 -6.13
N LEU A 12 -8.62 -24.36 -5.99
CA LEU A 12 -9.88 -23.93 -6.62
C LEU A 12 -10.37 -22.59 -6.08
N ILE A 13 -10.26 -22.35 -4.77
CA ILE A 13 -10.59 -21.06 -4.15
C ILE A 13 -9.66 -19.97 -4.70
N SER A 14 -8.36 -20.22 -4.74
CA SER A 14 -7.37 -19.28 -5.30
C SER A 14 -7.66 -18.93 -6.77
N LYS A 15 -7.98 -19.95 -7.58
CA LYS A 15 -8.35 -19.77 -8.98
C LYS A 15 -9.59 -18.90 -9.14
N ARG A 16 -10.66 -19.19 -8.40
CA ARG A 16 -11.90 -18.41 -8.42
C ARG A 16 -11.66 -16.95 -8.03
N LEU A 17 -10.89 -16.71 -6.96
CA LEU A 17 -10.55 -15.35 -6.53
C LEU A 17 -9.77 -14.59 -7.61
N SER A 18 -8.85 -15.27 -8.30
CA SER A 18 -8.11 -14.68 -9.42
C SER A 18 -9.02 -14.32 -10.60
N GLU A 19 -10.01 -15.15 -10.92
CA GLU A 19 -11.00 -14.87 -11.98
C GLU A 19 -11.91 -13.69 -11.62
N GLU A 20 -12.40 -13.61 -10.38
CA GLU A 20 -13.21 -12.50 -9.88
C GLU A 20 -12.42 -11.18 -9.91
N ALA A 21 -11.16 -11.20 -9.45
CA ALA A 21 -10.24 -10.05 -9.50
C ALA A 21 -10.01 -9.57 -10.94
N ALA A 22 -9.76 -10.51 -11.86
CA ALA A 22 -9.53 -10.21 -13.27
C ALA A 22 -10.78 -9.62 -13.94
N ALA A 23 -11.97 -10.12 -13.61
CA ALA A 23 -13.23 -9.58 -14.12
C ALA A 23 -13.47 -8.14 -13.64
N MET A 24 -13.22 -7.86 -12.35
CA MET A 24 -13.31 -6.50 -11.81
C MET A 24 -12.30 -5.54 -12.44
N TRP A 25 -11.07 -6.01 -12.68
CA TRP A 25 -10.08 -5.20 -13.38
C TRP A 25 -10.47 -4.91 -14.83
N LYS A 26 -10.98 -5.91 -15.56
CA LYS A 26 -11.46 -5.71 -16.93
C LYS A 26 -12.55 -4.64 -16.97
N LYS A 27 -13.51 -4.69 -16.04
CA LYS A 27 -14.58 -3.69 -15.93
C LYS A 27 -14.06 -2.27 -15.62
N HIS A 28 -12.96 -2.16 -14.87
CA HIS A 28 -12.29 -0.87 -14.67
C HIS A 28 -11.68 -0.36 -15.98
N LEU A 29 -10.95 -1.21 -16.72
CA LEU A 29 -10.34 -0.85 -18.01
C LEU A 29 -11.37 -0.46 -19.09
N GLU A 30 -12.61 -0.96 -19.00
CA GLU A 30 -13.70 -0.54 -19.91
C GLU A 30 -14.08 0.95 -19.73
N ARG A 31 -13.66 1.58 -18.62
CA ARG A 31 -13.97 2.98 -18.28
C ARG A 31 -12.73 3.85 -18.26
N ASP A 32 -11.64 3.33 -17.70
CA ASP A 32 -10.40 4.04 -17.46
C ASP A 32 -9.23 3.23 -18.04
N ASP A 33 -8.74 3.64 -19.21
CA ASP A 33 -7.60 3.02 -19.88
C ASP A 33 -6.64 4.12 -20.35
N SER A 34 -5.50 4.25 -19.66
CA SER A 34 -4.53 5.32 -19.93
C SER A 34 -3.15 4.94 -19.40
N ILE A 35 -2.14 5.73 -19.79
CA ILE A 35 -0.78 5.58 -19.25
C ILE A 35 -0.72 5.72 -17.72
N ILE A 36 -1.63 6.49 -17.12
CA ILE A 36 -1.71 6.60 -15.65
C ILE A 36 -2.15 5.27 -15.04
N VAL A 37 -3.11 4.60 -15.67
CA VAL A 37 -3.57 3.27 -15.26
C VAL A 37 -2.46 2.23 -15.43
N ASP A 38 -1.76 2.25 -16.56
CA ASP A 38 -0.64 1.35 -16.84
C ASP A 38 0.51 1.49 -15.82
N LEU A 39 0.82 2.73 -15.41
CA LEU A 39 1.95 3.02 -14.52
C LEU A 39 1.58 2.87 -13.05
N PHE A 40 0.51 3.51 -12.60
CA PHE A 40 0.25 3.74 -11.17
C PHE A 40 -0.89 2.88 -10.61
N SER A 41 -1.78 2.36 -11.45
CA SER A 41 -2.94 1.64 -10.93
C SER A 41 -2.59 0.20 -10.55
N GLY A 42 -2.85 -0.13 -9.28
CA GLY A 42 -2.87 -1.48 -8.76
C GLY A 42 -4.29 -1.90 -8.36
N GLN A 43 -4.41 -3.11 -7.82
CA GLN A 43 -5.68 -3.61 -7.29
C GLN A 43 -5.46 -4.15 -5.88
N LEU A 44 -6.26 -3.70 -4.91
CA LEU A 44 -6.34 -4.26 -3.57
C LEU A 44 -7.42 -5.34 -3.52
N ARG A 45 -7.24 -6.29 -2.59
CA ARG A 45 -8.26 -7.25 -2.15
C ARG A 45 -8.55 -7.01 -0.68
N SER A 46 -9.81 -6.72 -0.37
CA SER A 46 -10.34 -6.70 0.99
C SER A 46 -11.07 -8.00 1.27
N SER A 47 -10.53 -8.82 2.18
CA SER A 47 -11.12 -10.07 2.62
C SER A 47 -11.80 -9.88 3.97
N LEU A 48 -13.06 -10.28 4.06
CA LEU A 48 -13.89 -10.17 5.25
C LEU A 48 -14.31 -11.56 5.72
N HIS A 49 -13.95 -11.93 6.95
CA HIS A 49 -14.28 -13.20 7.58
C HIS A 49 -15.34 -13.01 8.66
N CYS A 50 -16.51 -13.62 8.49
CA CYS A 50 -17.60 -13.56 9.47
C CYS A 50 -17.34 -14.52 10.63
N SER A 51 -17.36 -14.03 11.88
CA SER A 51 -17.11 -14.86 13.07
C SER A 51 -18.24 -15.84 13.42
N VAL A 52 -19.43 -15.67 12.82
CA VAL A 52 -20.63 -16.46 13.13
C VAL A 52 -20.78 -17.66 12.20
N CYS A 53 -20.64 -17.45 10.88
CA CYS A 53 -20.84 -18.50 9.88
C CYS A 53 -19.55 -18.91 9.15
N SER A 54 -18.41 -18.31 9.50
CA SER A 54 -17.10 -18.54 8.88
C SER A 54 -17.05 -18.27 7.37
N HIS A 55 -18.03 -17.53 6.84
CA HIS A 55 -18.07 -17.14 5.44
C HIS A 55 -17.03 -16.05 5.16
N TYR A 56 -16.31 -16.18 4.05
CA TYR A 56 -15.41 -15.18 3.52
C TYR A 56 -16.08 -14.44 2.36
N SER A 57 -16.08 -13.12 2.40
CA SER A 57 -16.39 -12.27 1.25
C SER A 57 -15.17 -11.46 0.83
N ASN A 58 -15.00 -11.25 -0.47
CA ASN A 58 -13.88 -10.51 -1.02
C ASN A 58 -14.39 -9.37 -1.90
N THR A 59 -13.78 -8.20 -1.76
CA THR A 59 -13.98 -7.06 -2.68
C THR A 59 -12.64 -6.66 -3.29
N PHE A 60 -12.68 -6.18 -4.52
CA PHE A 60 -11.49 -5.78 -5.26
C PHE A 60 -11.61 -4.33 -5.71
N ASP A 61 -10.71 -3.48 -5.22
CA ASP A 61 -10.74 -2.05 -5.43
C ASP A 61 -9.45 -1.59 -6.12
N VAL A 62 -9.58 -0.66 -7.06
CA VAL A 62 -8.42 -0.06 -7.73
C VAL A 62 -7.80 0.99 -6.82
N PHE A 63 -6.47 1.07 -6.80
CA PHE A 63 -5.73 2.12 -6.10
C PHE A 63 -4.66 2.72 -7.01
N CYS A 64 -4.30 3.98 -6.78
CA CYS A 64 -3.17 4.65 -7.44
C CYS A 64 -2.02 4.99 -6.46
N ASP A 65 -2.30 4.92 -5.15
CA ASP A 65 -1.34 5.05 -4.07
C ASP A 65 -1.73 4.15 -2.89
N LEU A 66 -0.76 3.81 -2.04
CA LEU A 66 -0.98 3.16 -0.76
C LEU A 66 -0.78 4.16 0.37
N SER A 67 -1.86 4.51 1.05
CA SER A 67 -1.84 5.33 2.26
C SER A 67 -1.60 4.45 3.49
N LEU A 68 -0.34 4.37 3.94
CA LEU A 68 0.07 3.48 5.02
C LEU A 68 -0.07 4.13 6.40
N PRO A 69 -0.68 3.44 7.39
CA PRO A 69 -0.71 3.89 8.76
C PRO A 69 0.69 3.80 9.37
N ILE A 70 1.03 4.75 10.25
CA ILE A 70 2.28 4.72 11.02
C ILE A 70 1.99 4.13 12.40
N PRO A 71 2.64 3.01 12.78
CA PRO A 71 2.53 2.43 14.12
C PRO A 71 2.80 3.48 15.22
N LYS A 72 1.89 3.59 16.19
CA LYS A 72 2.09 4.44 17.37
C LYS A 72 2.99 3.70 18.37
N ARG A 73 4.12 4.29 18.74
CA ARG A 73 5.00 3.77 19.79
C ARG A 73 5.04 4.71 20.98
N SER A 74 4.95 4.14 22.19
CA SER A 74 5.02 4.88 23.46
C SER A 74 6.47 5.24 23.85
N SER A 75 7.47 4.60 23.23
CA SER A 75 8.90 4.78 23.49
C SER A 75 9.66 4.76 22.15
N GLY A 76 10.62 5.68 22.00
CA GLY A 76 11.21 6.13 20.73
C GLY A 76 12.07 5.12 19.97
N GLY A 77 11.49 3.99 19.56
CA GLY A 77 12.08 3.07 18.59
C GLY A 77 11.84 3.53 17.15
N GLU A 78 12.81 3.29 16.29
CA GLU A 78 12.71 3.48 14.85
C GLU A 78 11.55 2.65 14.28
N VAL A 79 10.75 3.24 13.39
CA VAL A 79 9.71 2.53 12.63
C VAL A 79 10.23 2.29 11.23
N THR A 80 10.01 1.10 10.69
CA THR A 80 10.39 0.75 9.32
C THR A 80 9.17 0.81 8.40
N LEU A 81 9.39 1.03 7.10
CA LEU A 81 8.33 0.97 6.09
C LEU A 81 7.65 -0.40 6.06
N ARG A 82 8.40 -1.47 6.34
CA ARG A 82 7.86 -2.83 6.46
C ARG A 82 6.83 -2.93 7.58
N GLU A 83 7.07 -2.33 8.74
CA GLU A 83 6.10 -2.32 9.84
C GLU A 83 4.83 -1.54 9.47
N CYS A 84 4.93 -0.48 8.67
CA CYS A 84 3.76 0.23 8.13
C CYS A 84 2.95 -0.65 7.17
N LEU A 85 3.62 -1.42 6.30
CA LEU A 85 2.98 -2.37 5.38
C LEU A 85 2.35 -3.56 6.11
N ASP A 86 3.01 -4.06 7.15
CA ASP A 86 2.50 -5.12 8.02
C ASP A 86 1.23 -4.65 8.74
N LEU A 87 1.24 -3.41 9.28
CA LEU A 87 0.06 -2.81 9.90
C LEU A 87 -1.07 -2.59 8.88
N PHE A 88 -0.75 -2.14 7.67
CA PHE A 88 -1.73 -1.98 6.60
C PHE A 88 -2.42 -3.30 6.21
N SER A 89 -1.67 -4.40 6.23
CA SER A 89 -2.16 -5.73 5.85
C SER A 89 -2.60 -6.59 7.04
N GLN A 90 -2.57 -6.03 8.25
CA GLN A 90 -2.95 -6.72 9.48
C GLN A 90 -4.44 -7.03 9.47
N GLU A 91 -4.80 -8.18 10.04
CA GLU A 91 -6.19 -8.51 10.33
C GLU A 91 -6.74 -7.59 11.43
N GLU A 92 -7.72 -6.76 11.08
CA GLU A 92 -8.43 -5.90 12.02
C GLU A 92 -9.80 -6.49 12.37
N LYS A 93 -10.15 -6.44 13.65
CA LYS A 93 -11.50 -6.81 14.11
C LYS A 93 -12.41 -5.60 13.98
N LEU A 94 -13.53 -5.79 13.29
CA LEU A 94 -14.58 -4.78 13.20
C LEU A 94 -15.47 -4.93 14.44
N ASP A 95 -15.50 -3.89 15.27
CA ASP A 95 -16.32 -3.82 16.47
C ASP A 95 -17.82 -3.73 16.15
N LYS A 96 -18.67 -3.80 17.18
CA LYS A 96 -20.14 -3.81 17.01
C LYS A 96 -20.69 -2.57 16.31
N GLU A 97 -20.03 -1.42 16.45
CA GLU A 97 -20.47 -0.18 15.80
C GLU A 97 -20.15 -0.20 14.30
N ASN A 98 -19.00 -0.79 13.93
CA ASN A 98 -18.52 -0.93 12.56
C ASN A 98 -18.83 -2.29 11.91
N SER A 99 -19.56 -3.18 12.61
CA SER A 99 -19.90 -4.52 12.14
C SER A 99 -20.66 -4.48 10.81
N PRO A 100 -20.11 -5.07 9.73
CA PRO A 100 -20.78 -5.12 8.45
C PRO A 100 -21.93 -6.13 8.47
N MET A 101 -22.85 -6.00 7.52
CA MET A 101 -23.90 -7.00 7.31
C MET A 101 -23.30 -8.23 6.59
N CYS A 102 -23.37 -9.38 7.23
CA CYS A 102 -22.94 -10.63 6.60
C CYS A 102 -24.00 -11.09 5.58
N GLU A 103 -23.58 -11.35 4.34
CA GLU A 103 -24.49 -11.79 3.25
C GLU A 103 -25.09 -13.19 3.45
N ARG A 104 -24.46 -14.05 4.26
CA ARG A 104 -24.98 -15.38 4.60
C ARG A 104 -25.90 -15.36 5.81
N CYS A 105 -25.53 -14.61 6.86
CA CYS A 105 -26.35 -14.51 8.06
C CYS A 105 -27.50 -13.49 7.93
N ASN A 106 -27.41 -12.61 6.93
CA ASN A 106 -28.32 -11.49 6.70
C ASN A 106 -28.53 -10.60 7.96
N ARG A 107 -27.45 -10.35 8.70
CA ARG A 107 -27.43 -9.50 9.91
C ARG A 107 -26.05 -8.93 10.14
N ARG A 108 -25.95 -7.87 10.95
CA ARG A 108 -24.65 -7.32 11.39
C ARG A 108 -23.96 -8.30 12.32
N THR A 109 -22.72 -8.65 12.00
CA THR A 109 -21.92 -9.60 12.78
C THR A 109 -20.52 -9.04 12.95
N GLU A 110 -19.85 -9.43 14.03
CA GLU A 110 -18.42 -9.19 14.17
C GLU A 110 -17.68 -9.93 13.05
N CYS A 111 -16.74 -9.24 12.41
CA CYS A 111 -15.97 -9.76 11.31
C CYS A 111 -14.50 -9.34 11.46
N THR A 112 -13.60 -10.14 10.89
CA THR A 112 -12.20 -9.74 10.71
C THR A 112 -12.01 -9.30 9.26
N LYS A 113 -11.37 -8.14 9.05
CA LYS A 113 -11.03 -7.63 7.72
C LYS A 113 -9.52 -7.67 7.52
N ARG A 114 -9.09 -7.99 6.31
CA ARG A 114 -7.69 -7.95 5.89
C ARG A 114 -7.54 -7.34 4.51
N LEU A 115 -6.57 -6.45 4.34
CA LEU A 115 -6.16 -5.92 3.04
C LEU A 115 -4.94 -6.69 2.51
N SER A 116 -4.88 -6.86 1.19
CA SER A 116 -3.75 -7.43 0.47
C SER A 116 -3.69 -6.82 -0.94
N ILE A 117 -2.51 -6.80 -1.55
CA ILE A 117 -2.35 -6.35 -2.94
C ILE A 117 -2.68 -7.54 -3.84
N GLN A 118 -3.65 -7.36 -4.74
CA GLN A 118 -4.03 -8.35 -5.74
C GLN A 118 -3.28 -8.15 -7.06
N ARG A 119 -3.01 -6.89 -7.44
CA ARG A 119 -2.22 -6.50 -8.61
C ARG A 119 -1.29 -5.37 -8.24
N PHE A 120 0.00 -5.56 -8.54
CA PHE A 120 1.06 -4.59 -8.28
C PHE A 120 1.22 -3.62 -9.47
N PRO A 121 1.31 -2.30 -9.25
CA PRO A 121 1.53 -1.31 -10.31
C PRO A 121 2.99 -1.30 -10.78
N GLN A 122 3.31 -0.64 -11.89
CA GLN A 122 4.71 -0.46 -12.33
C GLN A 122 5.45 0.54 -11.44
N VAL A 123 4.75 1.60 -11.06
CA VAL A 123 5.18 2.59 -10.08
C VAL A 123 4.25 2.50 -8.89
N ILE A 124 4.80 2.20 -7.72
CA ILE A 124 4.03 2.24 -6.48
C ILE A 124 4.29 3.54 -5.74
N VAL A 125 3.22 4.28 -5.51
CA VAL A 125 3.23 5.51 -4.71
C VAL A 125 2.83 5.13 -3.30
N ILE A 126 3.69 5.40 -2.33
CA ILE A 126 3.45 5.12 -0.91
C ILE A 126 3.33 6.45 -0.17
N HIS A 127 2.14 6.72 0.34
CA HIS A 127 1.87 7.84 1.22
C HIS A 127 1.99 7.39 2.68
N LEU A 128 2.87 8.03 3.44
CA LEU A 128 2.95 7.84 4.88
C LEU A 128 1.89 8.71 5.56
N ASN A 129 0.83 8.08 6.10
CA ASN A 129 -0.29 8.78 6.71
C ASN A 129 0.11 9.40 8.07
N ARG A 130 0.78 10.56 7.99
CA ARG A 130 1.34 11.27 9.14
C ARG A 130 0.29 12.09 9.91
N PHE A 131 -0.90 12.31 9.37
CA PHE A 131 -1.87 13.19 10.02
C PHE A 131 -2.89 12.38 10.82
N THR A 132 -2.94 12.65 12.12
CA THR A 132 -3.89 12.02 13.02
C THR A 132 -4.87 13.04 13.56
N THR A 133 -6.16 12.75 13.40
CA THR A 133 -7.24 13.55 13.96
C THR A 133 -7.57 13.06 15.37
N SER A 134 -7.53 13.97 16.33
CA SER A 134 -8.12 13.80 17.66
C SER A 134 -9.43 14.60 17.75
N ARG A 135 -10.17 14.43 18.85
CA ARG A 135 -11.47 15.10 19.04
C ARG A 135 -11.40 16.64 19.02
N TRP A 136 -10.22 17.22 19.24
CA TRP A 136 -10.02 18.68 19.35
C TRP A 136 -8.89 19.23 18.47
N SER A 137 -8.06 18.39 17.87
CA SER A 137 -6.92 18.83 17.08
C SER A 137 -6.48 17.80 16.04
N ILE A 138 -5.89 18.26 14.95
CA ILE A 138 -5.16 17.43 14.00
C ILE A 138 -3.68 17.64 14.30
N SER A 139 -2.92 16.55 14.42
CA SER A 139 -1.47 16.59 14.65
C SER A 139 -0.73 15.83 13.54
N LYS A 140 0.47 16.30 13.24
CA LYS A 140 1.40 15.63 12.33
C LYS A 140 2.36 14.75 13.13
N SER A 141 2.39 13.47 12.80
CA SER A 141 3.37 12.51 13.29
C SER A 141 4.75 12.83 12.75
N THR A 142 5.67 13.10 13.66
CA THR A 142 7.10 13.32 13.40
C THR A 142 7.92 12.04 13.56
N VAL A 143 7.25 10.87 13.71
CA VAL A 143 7.90 9.56 13.81
C VAL A 143 8.79 9.35 12.60
N TYR A 144 10.05 9.02 12.86
CA TYR A 144 10.99 8.65 11.82
C TYR A 144 10.61 7.27 11.25
N VAL A 145 10.50 7.19 9.93
CA VAL A 145 10.21 5.95 9.21
C VAL A 145 11.37 5.67 8.28
N SER A 146 12.14 4.60 8.53
CA SER A 146 13.18 4.16 7.59
C SER A 146 12.58 3.35 6.45
N PHE A 147 13.11 3.56 5.25
CA PHE A 147 12.63 2.93 4.03
C PHE A 147 13.82 2.50 3.15
N PRO A 148 13.77 1.32 2.52
CA PRO A 148 14.85 0.84 1.68
C PRO A 148 14.96 1.66 0.39
N LEU A 149 16.17 2.02 -0.02
CA LEU A 149 16.38 2.72 -1.29
C LEU A 149 16.28 1.77 -2.49
N THR A 150 16.66 0.51 -2.30
CA THR A 150 16.59 -0.55 -3.32
C THR A 150 16.00 -1.83 -2.76
N ASN A 151 15.50 -2.70 -3.65
CA ASN A 151 14.99 -4.02 -3.31
C ASN A 151 13.89 -4.02 -2.22
N LEU A 152 12.98 -3.04 -2.26
CA LEU A 152 11.75 -3.11 -1.47
C LEU A 152 10.91 -4.29 -1.97
N ASP A 153 10.85 -5.36 -1.19
CA ASP A 153 10.04 -6.52 -1.52
C ASP A 153 8.60 -6.39 -1.00
N LEU A 154 7.66 -6.26 -1.94
CA LEU A 154 6.23 -6.23 -1.66
C LEU A 154 5.53 -7.58 -1.88
N GLY A 155 6.27 -8.60 -2.31
CA GLY A 155 5.77 -9.97 -2.51
C GLY A 155 4.94 -10.53 -1.36
N PRO A 156 5.38 -10.39 -0.08
CA PRO A 156 4.63 -10.88 1.09
C PRO A 156 3.22 -10.31 1.26
N TYR A 157 2.90 -9.19 0.60
CA TYR A 157 1.58 -8.55 0.65
C TYR A 157 0.72 -8.92 -0.57
N GLY A 158 1.24 -9.76 -1.47
CA GLY A 158 0.64 -10.17 -2.73
C GLY A 158 -0.23 -11.44 -2.66
N PRO A 159 -0.75 -11.91 -3.81
CA PRO A 159 -1.53 -13.14 -3.89
C PRO A 159 -0.66 -14.40 -4.02
N ALA A 160 0.64 -14.26 -4.29
CA ALA A 160 1.58 -15.35 -4.48
C ALA A 160 2.87 -15.08 -3.70
N ASP A 161 3.48 -16.12 -3.16
CA ASP A 161 4.79 -16.06 -2.51
C ASP A 161 5.90 -15.95 -3.56
N CYS A 162 5.93 -14.82 -4.28
CA CYS A 162 7.01 -14.46 -5.19
C CYS A 162 7.52 -13.06 -4.86
N ALA A 163 8.83 -12.85 -5.00
CA ALA A 163 9.43 -11.54 -4.76
C ALA A 163 8.92 -10.52 -5.78
N VAL A 164 8.48 -9.36 -5.29
CA VAL A 164 8.07 -8.23 -6.13
C VAL A 164 8.87 -7.02 -5.67
N LEU A 165 10.01 -6.80 -6.35
CA LEU A 165 11.02 -5.84 -5.96
C LEU A 165 10.78 -4.47 -6.60
N TYR A 166 11.01 -3.43 -5.80
CA TYR A 166 10.96 -2.04 -6.20
C TYR A 166 12.17 -1.25 -5.70
N ASP A 167 12.57 -0.24 -6.47
CA ASP A 167 13.63 0.70 -6.15
C ASP A 167 13.08 2.12 -6.06
N LEU A 168 13.54 2.88 -5.05
CA LEU A 168 13.12 4.25 -4.81
C LEU A 168 13.76 5.17 -5.84
N TYR A 169 12.98 6.07 -6.43
CA TYR A 169 13.50 7.08 -7.36
C TYR A 169 13.05 8.51 -7.05
N ALA A 170 12.02 8.70 -6.21
CA ALA A 170 11.65 10.03 -5.73
C ALA A 170 11.01 10.02 -4.33
N ILE A 171 11.13 11.14 -3.63
CA ILE A 171 10.56 11.41 -2.31
C ILE A 171 9.95 12.81 -2.34
N CYS A 172 8.69 12.95 -1.93
CA CYS A 172 8.15 14.23 -1.52
C CYS A 172 8.28 14.36 -0.01
N ASN A 173 8.98 15.39 0.44
CA ASN A 173 9.13 15.74 1.84
C ASN A 173 8.13 16.82 2.22
N HIS A 174 7.72 16.83 3.48
CA HIS A 174 6.93 17.90 4.06
C HIS A 174 7.57 18.35 5.38
N ALA A 175 7.99 19.61 5.44
CA ALA A 175 8.41 20.30 6.66
C ALA A 175 7.26 21.15 7.22
N GLY A 176 7.16 21.29 8.55
CA GLY A 176 6.10 22.09 9.18
C GLY A 176 4.93 21.29 9.73
N THR A 177 3.81 21.97 9.94
CA THR A 177 2.61 21.52 10.67
C THR A 177 1.46 21.15 9.72
N VAL A 178 0.28 20.83 10.27
CA VAL A 178 -0.93 20.54 9.49
C VAL A 178 -1.43 21.77 8.72
N ASN A 179 -1.31 22.96 9.31
CA ASN A 179 -1.91 24.18 8.76
C ASN A 179 -0.92 25.02 7.94
N MET A 180 0.38 24.77 8.08
CA MET A 180 1.43 25.52 7.40
C MET A 180 2.67 24.63 7.30
N GLY A 181 3.24 24.56 6.10
CA GLY A 181 4.42 23.76 5.84
C GLY A 181 5.06 24.08 4.50
N HIS A 182 6.12 23.35 4.18
CA HIS A 182 6.90 23.49 2.96
C HIS A 182 7.14 22.12 2.35
N TYR A 183 6.94 22.00 1.05
CA TYR A 183 7.17 20.76 0.32
C TYR A 183 8.43 20.87 -0.51
N THR A 184 9.25 19.82 -0.45
CA THR A 184 10.46 19.68 -1.27
C THR A 184 10.51 18.29 -1.86
N ALA A 185 11.31 18.09 -2.91
CA ALA A 185 11.46 16.78 -3.53
C ALA A 185 12.91 16.32 -3.52
N CYS A 186 13.14 15.04 -3.29
CA CYS A 186 14.41 14.39 -3.62
C CYS A 186 14.15 13.45 -4.79
N CYS A 187 14.86 13.60 -5.90
CA CYS A 187 14.68 12.76 -7.09
C CYS A 187 16.02 12.21 -7.57
N LEU A 188 16.02 10.96 -8.03
CA LEU A 188 17.14 10.34 -8.71
C LEU A 188 17.13 10.75 -10.19
N ASP A 189 18.25 11.29 -10.66
CA ASP A 189 18.50 11.62 -12.07
C ASP A 189 19.69 10.79 -12.62
N GLU A 190 20.14 11.09 -13.85
CA GLU A 190 21.26 10.40 -14.49
C GLU A 190 22.61 10.60 -13.78
N ASN A 191 22.76 11.69 -13.02
CA ASN A 191 23.98 12.09 -12.29
C ASN A 191 23.92 11.74 -10.80
N GLY A 192 22.77 11.32 -10.28
CA GLY A 192 22.56 10.91 -8.90
C GLY A 192 21.34 11.57 -8.26
N TRP A 193 21.31 11.62 -6.92
CA TRP A 193 20.20 12.23 -6.20
C TRP A 193 20.32 13.75 -6.18
N CYS A 194 19.20 14.43 -6.35
CA CYS A 194 19.10 15.88 -6.28
C CYS A 194 17.95 16.31 -5.36
N PHE A 195 18.18 17.36 -4.57
CA PHE A 195 17.18 18.05 -3.74
C PHE A 195 16.62 19.24 -4.51
N TYR A 196 15.31 19.25 -4.69
CA TYR A 196 14.54 20.29 -5.35
C TYR A 196 13.77 21.08 -4.30
N ASN A 197 14.14 22.34 -4.15
CA ASN A 197 13.52 23.29 -3.23
C ASN A 197 13.11 24.53 -4.01
N ASP A 198 11.87 24.56 -4.47
CA ASP A 198 11.31 25.58 -5.35
C ASP A 198 12.19 25.78 -6.60
N SER A 199 12.83 26.95 -6.72
CA SER A 199 13.72 27.29 -7.84
C SER A 199 15.16 26.83 -7.66
N SER A 200 15.49 26.16 -6.55
CA SER A 200 16.86 25.73 -6.22
C SER A 200 16.99 24.22 -6.35
N VAL A 201 18.09 23.78 -6.97
CA VAL A 201 18.45 22.37 -7.12
C VAL A 201 19.86 22.17 -6.58
N THR A 202 20.02 21.22 -5.66
CA THR A 202 21.32 20.88 -5.06
C THR A 202 21.56 19.37 -5.06
N PRO A 203 22.75 18.88 -5.41
CA PRO A 203 23.07 17.45 -5.31
C PRO A 203 22.93 16.91 -3.89
N LEU A 204 22.53 15.64 -3.77
CA LEU A 204 22.42 14.89 -2.53
C LEU A 204 23.15 13.55 -2.60
N THR A 205 23.61 13.09 -1.44
CA THR A 205 24.05 11.71 -1.23
C THR A 205 22.92 10.87 -0.63
N GLU A 206 22.97 9.55 -0.81
CA GLU A 206 21.94 8.63 -0.30
C GLU A 206 21.71 8.75 1.21
N ASN A 207 22.77 9.02 1.98
CA ASN A 207 22.71 9.19 3.43
C ASN A 207 21.86 10.39 3.88
N GLN A 208 21.55 11.32 2.96
CA GLN A 208 20.75 12.51 3.24
C GLN A 208 19.26 12.33 2.90
N LEU A 209 18.88 11.21 2.28
CA LEU A 209 17.51 10.97 1.82
C LEU A 209 16.56 10.61 2.96
N GLN A 210 17.05 9.87 3.96
CA GLN A 210 16.19 9.43 5.06
C GLN A 210 16.03 10.52 6.11
N THR A 211 14.80 11.04 6.22
CA THR A 211 14.44 12.06 7.20
C THR A 211 13.04 11.77 7.75
N ASN A 212 12.69 12.36 8.89
CA ASN A 212 11.31 12.33 9.39
C ASN A 212 10.34 13.21 8.58
N GLN A 213 10.82 13.91 7.55
CA GLN A 213 10.00 14.73 6.66
C GLN A 213 9.47 13.98 5.45
N ALA A 214 10.03 12.81 5.13
CA ALA A 214 9.56 11.96 4.02
C ALA A 214 8.05 11.71 4.17
N TYR A 215 7.27 12.05 3.15
CA TYR A 215 5.82 12.05 3.20
C TYR A 215 5.20 11.15 2.12
N VAL A 216 5.66 11.28 0.88
CA VAL A 216 5.28 10.38 -0.22
C VAL A 216 6.55 9.80 -0.84
N LEU A 217 6.59 8.48 -1.01
CA LEU A 217 7.69 7.73 -1.59
C LEU A 217 7.26 7.17 -2.95
N PHE A 218 8.12 7.29 -3.95
CA PHE A 218 7.88 6.80 -5.31
C PHE A 218 8.88 5.70 -5.63
N TYR A 219 8.34 4.52 -5.90
CA TYR A 219 9.08 3.30 -6.11
C TYR A 219 8.77 2.74 -7.50
N GLN A 220 9.78 2.38 -8.27
CA GLN A 220 9.65 1.75 -9.59
C GLN A 220 10.02 0.27 -9.52
N ARG A 221 9.28 -0.57 -10.24
CA ARG A 221 9.50 -2.03 -10.26
C ARG A 221 10.81 -2.40 -10.95
N SER A 222 11.70 -3.12 -10.25
CA SER A 222 13.10 -3.38 -10.66
C SER A 222 13.26 -4.23 -11.95
N ASN A 223 12.26 -5.05 -12.31
CA ASN A 223 12.31 -5.98 -13.45
C ASN A 223 11.30 -5.64 -14.57
N SER A 224 10.81 -4.41 -14.64
CA SER A 224 9.84 -4.03 -15.66
C SER A 224 10.53 -3.60 -16.96
N THR A 225 10.43 -4.43 -18.00
CA THR A 225 10.50 -3.92 -19.37
C THR A 225 9.19 -3.16 -19.59
N THR A 226 9.24 -1.83 -19.54
CA THR A 226 8.05 -0.99 -19.71
C THR A 226 7.48 -1.20 -21.11
N THR A 227 6.55 -2.12 -21.23
CA THR A 227 5.73 -2.23 -22.43
C THR A 227 4.59 -1.24 -22.25
N ILE A 228 4.89 0.04 -22.46
CA ILE A 228 3.85 1.07 -22.53
C ILE A 228 2.96 0.70 -23.71
N ARG A 229 1.69 0.43 -23.45
CA ARG A 229 0.73 0.18 -24.53
C ARG A 229 0.56 1.52 -25.25
N LYS A 230 0.80 1.52 -26.57
CA LYS A 230 0.61 2.69 -27.43
C LYS A 230 -0.86 3.04 -27.54
#